data_AF-A0A1R3K442-F1
#
_entry.id   AF-A0A1R3K442-F1
#
_cell.length_a   1.000
_cell.length_b   1.000
_cell.length_c   1.000
_cell.angle_alpha   90.00
_cell.angle_beta   90.00
_cell.angle_gamma   90.00
#
_symmetry.space_group_name_H-M   'P 1'
#
loop_
_entity.id
_entity.type
_entity.pdbx_description
1 polymer ?
#
loop_
_entity_poly.entity_id
_entity_poly.type
_entity_poly.pdbx_seq_one_letter_code
_entity_poly.pdbx_strand_id
1 'polypeptide(L)'
;MAQYGARVVVPIDLKKKPWEQKHPLHNRWHPDIPPVAEVKEAELFRIEMVDFSGGGITSDFSADDVKHADQSIFLSQTLLLSKLSSLQHQHTPFSLSMAPPTPRLVVPIDLKKKPWEQTLPLHNRWHPEIPPVADVEVGEMFRIEMVDWTGGVVKDDDSATDVKFIDLSTVHYLSGPIRVLDKEGIPAKPGTAEWEKIAVEAARTIPGRENGGNCDIKNLSRGSKIYLPVFIEGANLSTGDMHFSQGDGEVSFCGAIEMSGFLELKCEIIRGGMKEYLTPMGPTPLHVNPIFEIGPVEPRFSEWLVFEGISVDESGRQHFLDASVAYKRAVLNAIDYLSKFGYSKEQVYLLLSCCPCEGRISGIVDSPNAVATLAIPTAIFDQDIRPKTGKVPVGPRLVRKPDVLRCTYDGNLPTTKNPAASM
;
A
#
# COMPACT_ATOMS: atom_id res chain seq x y z
N MET A 1 35.60 -25.28 -32.09
CA MET A 1 34.16 -25.05 -31.82
C MET A 1 34.05 -23.66 -31.22
N ALA A 2 33.09 -22.83 -31.68
CA ALA A 2 32.85 -21.54 -31.03
C ALA A 2 32.30 -21.78 -29.62
N GLN A 3 32.85 -21.09 -28.62
CA GLN A 3 32.47 -21.27 -27.22
C GLN A 3 31.20 -20.45 -26.95
N TYR A 4 30.04 -21.01 -27.28
CA TYR A 4 28.74 -20.40 -27.02
C TYR A 4 28.45 -20.44 -25.50
N GLY A 5 28.78 -19.35 -24.80
CA GLY A 5 28.53 -19.19 -23.38
C GLY A 5 29.16 -17.91 -22.82
N ALA A 6 28.66 -17.46 -21.67
CA ALA A 6 29.20 -16.30 -20.98
C ALA A 6 30.65 -16.58 -20.51
N ARG A 7 31.60 -15.70 -20.83
CA ARG A 7 32.99 -15.84 -20.34
C ARG A 7 33.01 -15.66 -18.82
N VAL A 8 33.53 -16.63 -18.08
CA VAL A 8 33.77 -16.45 -16.63
C VAL A 8 34.94 -15.51 -16.44
N VAL A 9 34.71 -14.37 -15.76
CA VAL A 9 35.72 -13.31 -15.58
C VAL A 9 36.25 -13.23 -14.15
N VAL A 10 35.42 -13.54 -13.17
CA VAL A 10 35.80 -13.74 -11.76
C VAL A 10 35.35 -15.15 -11.37
N PRO A 11 36.23 -16.17 -11.46
CA PRO A 11 35.93 -17.51 -10.99
C PRO A 11 36.12 -17.62 -9.47
N ILE A 12 35.31 -18.45 -8.82
CA ILE A 12 35.37 -18.72 -7.37
C ILE A 12 35.80 -20.17 -7.11
N ASP A 13 36.79 -20.34 -6.25
CA ASP A 13 37.22 -21.64 -5.73
C ASP A 13 36.70 -21.80 -4.30
N LEU A 14 35.60 -22.54 -4.12
CA LEU A 14 34.96 -22.77 -2.81
C LEU A 14 35.87 -23.49 -1.79
N LYS A 15 37.05 -23.98 -2.19
CA LYS A 15 38.04 -24.58 -1.27
C LYS A 15 39.06 -23.56 -0.73
N LYS A 16 38.98 -22.31 -1.16
CA LYS A 16 39.90 -21.22 -0.77
C LYS A 16 39.14 -20.14 -0.03
N LYS A 17 39.81 -19.50 0.92
CA LYS A 17 39.24 -18.37 1.66
C LYS A 17 39.05 -17.16 0.73
N PRO A 18 38.17 -16.20 1.05
CA PRO A 18 37.90 -15.03 0.21
C PRO A 18 39.14 -14.24 -0.25
N TRP A 19 40.19 -14.16 0.59
CA TRP A 19 41.46 -13.49 0.28
C TRP A 19 42.50 -14.37 -0.45
N GLU A 20 42.25 -15.68 -0.56
CA GLU A 20 43.10 -16.65 -1.27
C GLU A 20 42.61 -16.90 -2.72
N GLN A 21 41.47 -16.31 -3.09
CA GLN A 21 40.91 -16.38 -4.44
C GLN A 21 41.87 -15.80 -5.50
N LYS A 22 41.76 -16.29 -6.74
CA LYS A 22 42.54 -15.76 -7.89
C LYS A 22 42.39 -14.25 -8.05
N HIS A 23 41.20 -13.75 -7.72
CA HIS A 23 40.88 -12.34 -7.59
C HIS A 23 40.41 -12.16 -6.13
N PRO A 24 41.24 -11.60 -5.23
CA PRO A 24 40.89 -11.48 -3.82
C PRO A 24 39.58 -10.71 -3.62
N LEU A 25 38.68 -11.28 -2.81
CA LEU A 25 37.39 -10.66 -2.51
C LEU A 25 37.53 -9.63 -1.39
N HIS A 26 36.67 -8.61 -1.41
CA HIS A 26 36.63 -7.54 -0.41
C HIS A 26 35.20 -7.32 0.09
N ASN A 27 35.07 -6.93 1.36
CA ASN A 27 33.79 -6.58 2.01
C ASN A 27 33.66 -5.06 2.26
N ARG A 28 34.46 -4.24 1.56
CA ARG A 28 34.48 -2.78 1.68
C ARG A 28 34.25 -2.15 0.32
N TRP A 29 33.55 -1.02 0.29
CA TRP A 29 33.50 -0.13 -0.87
C TRP A 29 34.48 1.03 -0.67
N HIS A 30 35.29 1.31 -1.70
CA HIS A 30 36.16 2.48 -1.77
C HIS A 30 36.45 2.77 -3.25
N PRO A 31 36.41 4.03 -3.72
CA PRO A 31 36.53 4.35 -5.14
C PRO A 31 37.88 3.94 -5.76
N ASP A 32 38.95 3.89 -4.95
CA ASP A 32 40.30 3.51 -5.41
C ASP A 32 40.57 1.99 -5.43
N ILE A 33 39.56 1.14 -5.20
CA ILE A 33 39.74 -0.32 -5.36
C ILE A 33 39.88 -0.62 -6.87
N PRO A 34 41.01 -1.19 -7.32
CA PRO A 34 41.26 -1.40 -8.75
C PRO A 34 40.37 -2.52 -9.32
N PRO A 35 40.04 -2.47 -10.63
CA PRO A 35 39.27 -3.53 -11.28
C PRO A 35 40.07 -4.84 -11.28
N VAL A 36 39.42 -5.93 -10.87
CA VAL A 36 40.04 -7.27 -10.85
C VAL A 36 39.92 -8.02 -12.19
N ALA A 37 39.05 -7.56 -13.10
CA ALA A 37 38.85 -8.11 -14.43
C ALA A 37 38.30 -7.05 -15.40
N GLU A 38 38.51 -7.26 -16.70
CA GLU A 38 38.00 -6.40 -17.78
C GLU A 38 37.02 -7.15 -18.68
N VAL A 39 36.02 -6.41 -19.16
CA VAL A 39 34.98 -6.83 -20.11
C VAL A 39 34.77 -5.75 -21.17
N LYS A 40 34.36 -6.15 -22.38
CA LYS A 40 34.08 -5.23 -23.48
C LYS A 40 32.62 -4.79 -23.49
N GLU A 41 32.34 -3.66 -24.14
CA GLU A 41 30.98 -3.24 -24.44
C GLU A 41 30.21 -4.35 -25.17
N ALA A 42 28.96 -4.61 -24.74
CA ALA A 42 28.10 -5.69 -25.20
C ALA A 42 28.66 -7.13 -25.06
N GLU A 43 29.71 -7.35 -24.28
CA GLU A 43 30.21 -8.69 -23.97
C GLU A 43 29.29 -9.42 -22.97
N LEU A 44 28.95 -10.69 -23.25
CA LEU A 44 28.27 -11.56 -22.29
C LEU A 44 29.30 -12.26 -21.39
N PHE A 45 29.29 -11.92 -20.09
CA PHE A 45 30.22 -12.45 -19.10
C PHE A 45 29.50 -13.01 -17.86
N ARG A 46 30.22 -13.82 -17.07
CA ARG A 46 29.78 -14.43 -15.81
C ARG A 46 30.75 -14.08 -14.70
N ILE A 47 30.21 -13.57 -13.60
CA ILE A 47 30.90 -13.45 -12.31
C ILE A 47 30.38 -14.58 -11.43
N GLU A 48 31.28 -15.32 -10.79
CA GLU A 48 30.94 -16.24 -9.72
C GLU A 48 31.03 -15.50 -8.39
N MET A 49 30.17 -15.86 -7.44
CA MET A 49 30.06 -15.23 -6.13
C MET A 49 30.09 -16.31 -5.05
N VAL A 50 30.38 -15.90 -3.82
CA VAL A 50 30.29 -16.73 -2.62
C VAL A 50 29.33 -16.08 -1.63
N ASP A 51 28.71 -16.87 -0.75
CA ASP A 51 27.83 -16.35 0.29
C ASP A 51 28.56 -15.49 1.33
N PHE A 52 27.80 -14.85 2.24
CA PHE A 52 28.34 -13.92 3.24
C PHE A 52 29.35 -14.56 4.22
N SER A 53 29.34 -15.88 4.42
CA SER A 53 30.31 -16.59 5.27
C SER A 53 31.63 -16.86 4.54
N GLY A 54 31.70 -16.58 3.23
CA GLY A 54 32.86 -16.91 2.41
C GLY A 54 32.94 -18.39 2.01
N GLY A 55 31.81 -19.10 2.00
CA GLY A 55 31.72 -20.51 1.60
C GLY A 55 31.79 -21.50 2.76
N GLY A 56 31.57 -21.02 4.00
CA GLY A 56 31.47 -21.85 5.21
C GLY A 56 30.10 -22.52 5.39
N ILE A 57 29.07 -22.10 4.64
CA ILE A 57 27.76 -22.75 4.62
C ILE A 57 27.86 -24.01 3.75
N THR A 58 27.69 -25.17 4.36
CA THR A 58 27.74 -26.47 3.68
C THR A 58 26.37 -26.85 3.13
N SER A 59 26.31 -27.95 2.36
CA SER A 59 25.04 -28.55 1.89
C SER A 59 24.10 -28.97 3.02
N ASP A 60 24.63 -29.09 4.24
CA ASP A 60 23.96 -29.74 5.35
C ASP A 60 23.26 -28.73 6.27
N PHE A 61 23.41 -27.42 5.97
CA PHE A 61 22.76 -26.28 6.66
C PHE A 61 22.82 -26.38 8.20
N SER A 62 23.98 -26.78 8.73
CA SER A 62 24.10 -27.08 10.15
C SER A 62 24.07 -25.81 11.01
N ALA A 63 23.63 -25.94 12.26
CA ALA A 63 23.67 -24.82 13.21
C ALA A 63 25.11 -24.39 13.58
N ASP A 64 26.12 -25.21 13.27
CA ASP A 64 27.53 -24.89 13.47
C ASP A 64 28.11 -24.12 12.27
N ASP A 65 27.56 -24.28 11.06
CA ASP A 65 27.93 -23.50 9.86
C ASP A 65 27.72 -21.99 10.10
N VAL A 66 26.65 -21.64 10.84
CA VAL A 66 26.33 -20.25 11.22
C VAL A 66 27.26 -19.72 12.33
N LYS A 67 27.73 -20.58 13.26
CA LYS A 67 28.61 -20.16 14.37
C LYS A 67 30.01 -19.76 13.94
N HIS A 68 30.48 -20.28 12.81
CA HIS A 68 31.85 -20.09 12.32
C HIS A 68 31.98 -19.01 11.25
N ALA A 69 30.87 -18.40 10.82
CA ALA A 69 30.90 -17.17 10.03
C ALA A 69 31.50 -16.01 10.85
N ASP A 70 32.22 -15.10 10.17
CA ASP A 70 32.93 -14.00 10.84
C ASP A 70 31.95 -13.05 11.53
N GLN A 71 32.04 -12.98 12.87
CA GLN A 71 31.14 -12.19 13.70
C GLN A 71 31.29 -10.67 13.49
N SER A 72 32.36 -10.21 12.84
CA SER A 72 32.50 -8.79 12.45
C SER A 72 31.49 -8.35 11.37
N ILE A 73 30.79 -9.31 10.73
CA ILE A 73 29.71 -9.08 9.77
C ILE A 73 28.34 -9.07 10.47
N PHE A 74 28.22 -9.65 11.66
CA PHE A 74 26.97 -9.73 12.45
C PHE A 74 26.80 -8.54 13.40
N LEU A 75 26.49 -7.36 12.86
CA LEU A 75 25.89 -6.28 13.63
C LEU A 75 24.38 -6.22 13.33
N SER A 76 23.58 -6.51 14.36
CA SER A 76 22.10 -6.54 14.34
C SER A 76 21.42 -7.76 13.67
N GLN A 77 21.51 -8.94 14.30
CA GLN A 77 20.40 -9.91 14.27
C GLN A 77 20.51 -10.99 15.38
N THR A 78 20.00 -10.71 16.57
CA THR A 78 19.81 -11.74 17.62
C THR A 78 18.51 -11.50 18.38
N LEU A 79 17.40 -12.09 17.90
CA LEU A 79 16.15 -12.44 18.62
C LEU A 79 14.96 -12.50 17.64
N LEU A 80 14.71 -13.65 16.98
CA LEU A 80 13.34 -14.20 16.77
C LEU A 80 13.32 -15.57 16.03
N LEU A 81 13.80 -16.66 16.64
CA LEU A 81 13.51 -18.02 16.14
C LEU A 81 13.31 -19.02 17.27
N SER A 82 12.05 -19.21 17.70
CA SER A 82 11.61 -20.50 18.23
C SER A 82 10.08 -20.68 18.11
N LYS A 83 9.67 -21.91 17.78
CA LYS A 83 8.29 -22.45 17.78
C LYS A 83 7.33 -21.97 16.68
N LEU A 84 7.35 -22.69 15.56
CA LEU A 84 6.14 -23.06 14.82
C LEU A 84 6.22 -24.56 14.48
N SER A 85 5.20 -25.33 14.87
CA SER A 85 5.01 -26.72 14.42
C SER A 85 3.53 -27.07 14.33
N SER A 86 3.16 -27.71 13.23
CA SER A 86 1.89 -28.40 12.93
C SER A 86 0.57 -27.61 13.05
N LEU A 87 0.01 -27.25 11.89
CA LEU A 87 -1.44 -27.25 11.64
C LEU A 87 -1.71 -27.88 10.27
N GLN A 88 -2.48 -28.97 10.23
CA GLN A 88 -2.91 -29.61 8.99
C GLN A 88 -4.14 -28.90 8.43
N HIS A 89 -4.16 -28.62 7.13
CA HIS A 89 -5.33 -28.05 6.47
C HIS A 89 -6.41 -29.12 6.25
N GLN A 90 -7.64 -28.83 6.68
CA GLN A 90 -8.84 -29.50 6.19
C GLN A 90 -9.49 -28.61 5.13
N HIS A 91 -9.61 -29.13 3.90
CA HIS A 91 -10.42 -28.48 2.87
C HIS A 91 -11.91 -28.59 3.21
N THR A 92 -12.56 -27.46 3.48
CA THR A 92 -14.02 -27.36 3.40
C THR A 92 -14.45 -27.25 1.94
N PRO A 93 -15.51 -27.97 1.50
CA PRO A 93 -16.01 -27.84 0.13
C PRO A 93 -16.63 -26.45 -0.08
N PHE A 94 -16.41 -25.86 -1.27
CA PHE A 94 -17.17 -24.70 -1.71
C PHE A 94 -18.66 -25.04 -1.78
N SER A 95 -19.46 -24.38 -0.95
CA SER A 95 -20.92 -24.37 -1.11
C SER A 95 -21.29 -23.51 -2.31
N LEU A 96 -22.08 -24.06 -3.24
CA LEU A 96 -22.74 -23.30 -4.30
C LEU A 96 -23.83 -22.40 -3.67
N SER A 97 -23.45 -21.21 -3.21
CA SER A 97 -24.43 -20.20 -2.79
C SER A 97 -25.10 -19.57 -4.00
N MET A 98 -26.40 -19.30 -3.88
CA MET A 98 -27.19 -18.57 -4.88
C MET A 98 -26.57 -17.21 -5.22
N ALA A 99 -26.93 -16.68 -6.39
CA ALA A 99 -26.44 -15.38 -6.86
C ALA A 99 -26.74 -14.27 -5.82
N PRO A 100 -25.77 -13.38 -5.54
CA PRO A 100 -25.85 -12.45 -4.41
C PRO A 100 -27.05 -11.49 -4.53
N PRO A 101 -27.82 -11.25 -3.46
CA PRO A 101 -29.01 -10.41 -3.53
C PRO A 101 -28.67 -8.98 -3.98
N THR A 102 -29.64 -8.30 -4.59
CA THR A 102 -29.50 -6.89 -5.00
C THR A 102 -29.15 -6.04 -3.77
N PRO A 103 -28.09 -5.19 -3.82
CA PRO A 103 -27.71 -4.38 -2.67
C PRO A 103 -28.83 -3.45 -2.19
N ARG A 104 -29.15 -3.46 -0.89
CA ARG A 104 -30.00 -2.41 -0.29
C ARG A 104 -29.19 -1.12 -0.16
N LEU A 105 -29.71 0.00 -0.63
CA LEU A 105 -29.11 1.32 -0.34
C LEU A 105 -29.37 1.68 1.12
N VAL A 106 -28.29 1.88 1.88
CA VAL A 106 -28.32 2.11 3.34
C VAL A 106 -28.02 3.57 3.68
N VAL A 107 -27.03 4.17 3.02
CA VAL A 107 -26.71 5.60 3.13
C VAL A 107 -26.79 6.24 1.74
N PRO A 108 -27.84 7.01 1.43
CA PRO A 108 -27.92 7.81 0.21
C PRO A 108 -27.22 9.16 0.37
N ILE A 109 -26.56 9.65 -0.68
CA ILE A 109 -25.88 10.96 -0.69
C ILE A 109 -26.43 11.87 -1.79
N ASP A 110 -26.79 13.11 -1.42
CA ASP A 110 -27.11 14.17 -2.38
C ASP A 110 -25.92 15.13 -2.49
N LEU A 111 -25.14 15.03 -3.57
CA LEU A 111 -23.97 15.86 -3.82
C LEU A 111 -24.28 17.36 -4.04
N LYS A 112 -25.57 17.76 -4.08
CA LYS A 112 -25.98 19.17 -4.11
C LYS A 112 -26.13 19.77 -2.71
N LYS A 113 -26.03 18.95 -1.66
CA LYS A 113 -26.12 19.35 -0.26
C LYS A 113 -24.76 19.24 0.41
N LYS A 114 -24.52 20.10 1.40
CA LYS A 114 -23.29 20.01 2.21
C LYS A 114 -23.33 18.76 3.10
N PRO A 115 -22.19 18.27 3.60
CA PRO A 115 -22.13 17.06 4.44
C PRO A 115 -23.04 17.09 5.68
N TRP A 116 -23.27 18.27 6.27
CA TRP A 116 -24.16 18.47 7.43
C TRP A 116 -25.64 18.74 7.04
N GLU A 117 -25.96 18.78 5.76
CA GLU A 117 -27.31 18.95 5.21
C GLU A 117 -27.88 17.62 4.64
N GLN A 118 -27.10 16.53 4.70
CA GLN A 118 -27.49 15.20 4.25
C GLN A 118 -28.65 14.63 5.09
N THR A 119 -29.46 13.74 4.47
CA THR A 119 -30.64 13.16 5.12
C THR A 119 -30.28 12.23 6.29
N LEU A 120 -29.15 11.52 6.18
CA LEU A 120 -28.48 10.86 7.30
C LEU A 120 -27.21 11.66 7.64
N PRO A 121 -26.89 11.86 8.93
CA PRO A 121 -25.73 12.66 9.31
C PRO A 121 -24.42 11.95 8.95
N LEU A 122 -23.49 12.68 8.36
CA LEU A 122 -22.10 12.25 8.18
C LEU A 122 -21.25 12.65 9.41
N HIS A 123 -20.16 11.95 9.66
CA HIS A 123 -19.23 12.26 10.76
C HIS A 123 -17.79 12.36 10.28
N ASN A 124 -16.96 13.15 10.98
CA ASN A 124 -15.56 13.38 10.63
C ASN A 124 -14.59 13.15 11.80
N ARG A 125 -15.03 12.37 12.80
CA ARG A 125 -14.27 11.98 13.98
C ARG A 125 -14.57 10.52 14.34
N TRP A 126 -13.62 9.84 14.96
CA TRP A 126 -13.82 8.52 15.54
C TRP A 126 -14.18 8.64 17.03
N HIS A 127 -15.36 8.16 17.41
CA HIS A 127 -15.75 8.00 18.81
C HIS A 127 -16.76 6.84 18.95
N PRO A 128 -16.67 6.02 20.01
CA PRO A 128 -17.52 4.84 20.18
C PRO A 128 -19.01 5.12 20.31
N GLU A 129 -19.37 6.30 20.84
CA GLU A 129 -20.75 6.69 21.15
C GLU A 129 -21.45 7.48 20.01
N ILE A 130 -20.84 7.58 18.81
CA ILE A 130 -21.55 8.11 17.64
C ILE A 130 -22.70 7.12 17.32
N PRO A 131 -23.97 7.56 17.31
CA PRO A 131 -25.09 6.65 17.10
C PRO A 131 -25.07 6.13 15.64
N PRO A 132 -25.39 4.85 15.42
CA PRO A 132 -25.43 4.31 14.07
C PRO A 132 -26.59 4.93 13.27
N VAL A 133 -26.34 5.25 12.00
CA VAL A 133 -27.35 5.85 11.11
C VAL A 133 -28.24 4.81 10.44
N ALA A 134 -27.84 3.54 10.43
CA ALA A 134 -28.63 2.41 9.99
C ALA A 134 -28.09 1.06 10.49
N ASP A 135 -28.92 0.03 10.36
CA ASP A 135 -28.61 -1.37 10.68
C ASP A 135 -28.48 -2.22 9.40
N VAL A 136 -27.59 -3.21 9.43
CA VAL A 136 -27.42 -4.26 8.40
C VAL A 136 -27.24 -5.64 9.04
N GLU A 137 -27.70 -6.71 8.38
CA GLU A 137 -27.58 -8.08 8.89
C GLU A 137 -26.32 -8.81 8.36
N VAL A 138 -25.79 -9.75 9.14
CA VAL A 138 -24.68 -10.62 8.69
C VAL A 138 -25.06 -11.40 7.44
N GLY A 139 -24.28 -11.18 6.37
CA GLY A 139 -24.48 -11.77 5.06
C GLY A 139 -25.28 -10.91 4.08
N GLU A 140 -25.88 -9.80 4.54
CA GLU A 140 -26.59 -8.84 3.70
C GLU A 140 -25.65 -8.15 2.70
N MET A 141 -26.11 -7.99 1.46
CA MET A 141 -25.48 -7.12 0.47
C MET A 141 -26.09 -5.72 0.58
N PHE A 142 -25.26 -4.69 0.75
CA PHE A 142 -25.73 -3.31 0.85
C PHE A 142 -24.83 -2.30 0.13
N ARG A 143 -25.39 -1.13 -0.19
CA ARG A 143 -24.68 0.02 -0.75
C ARG A 143 -24.59 1.14 0.29
N ILE A 144 -23.39 1.71 0.42
CA ILE A 144 -23.13 3.00 1.08
C ILE A 144 -22.64 3.96 0.00
N GLU A 145 -23.26 5.13 -0.09
CA GLU A 145 -22.81 6.22 -0.96
C GLU A 145 -22.03 7.23 -0.12
N MET A 146 -21.08 7.94 -0.75
CA MET A 146 -20.10 8.79 -0.08
C MET A 146 -19.84 10.07 -0.89
N VAL A 147 -19.64 11.17 -0.17
CA VAL A 147 -19.00 12.39 -0.70
C VAL A 147 -17.48 12.23 -0.64
N ASP A 148 -16.74 13.02 -1.41
CA ASP A 148 -15.28 13.13 -1.28
C ASP A 148 -14.89 13.63 0.13
N TRP A 149 -13.65 13.39 0.53
CA TRP A 149 -13.16 13.71 1.87
C TRP A 149 -13.32 15.17 2.30
N THR A 150 -13.30 16.10 1.34
CA THR A 150 -13.44 17.54 1.57
C THR A 150 -14.90 17.98 1.71
N GLY A 151 -15.85 17.15 1.26
CA GLY A 151 -17.27 17.50 1.23
C GLY A 151 -17.66 18.39 0.05
N GLY A 152 -16.97 18.26 -1.10
CA GLY A 152 -17.21 19.05 -2.30
C GLY A 152 -16.59 20.46 -2.27
N VAL A 153 -15.50 20.66 -1.51
CA VAL A 153 -14.78 21.95 -1.46
C VAL A 153 -13.90 22.16 -2.68
N VAL A 154 -13.24 21.10 -3.15
CA VAL A 154 -12.37 21.11 -4.33
C VAL A 154 -13.22 21.06 -5.61
N LYS A 155 -12.83 21.82 -6.64
CA LYS A 155 -13.60 22.03 -7.87
C LYS A 155 -12.87 21.54 -9.11
N ASP A 156 -13.65 21.16 -10.14
CA ASP A 156 -13.17 20.95 -11.50
C ASP A 156 -12.99 22.32 -12.20
N ASP A 157 -11.94 23.04 -11.80
CA ASP A 157 -11.49 24.28 -12.45
C ASP A 157 -9.95 24.41 -12.48
N ASP A 158 -9.42 25.34 -13.29
CA ASP A 158 -7.97 25.52 -13.51
C ASP A 158 -7.28 26.33 -12.37
N SER A 159 -7.76 26.27 -11.12
CA SER A 159 -7.26 27.07 -9.99
C SER A 159 -7.01 26.27 -8.71
N ALA A 160 -5.76 26.21 -8.25
CA ALA A 160 -5.41 25.58 -6.96
C ALA A 160 -5.78 26.43 -5.71
N THR A 161 -6.77 27.33 -5.81
CA THR A 161 -7.11 28.28 -4.75
C THR A 161 -7.91 27.63 -3.63
N ASP A 162 -8.81 26.71 -3.97
CA ASP A 162 -9.55 25.87 -3.03
C ASP A 162 -8.61 24.97 -2.21
N VAL A 163 -7.73 24.21 -2.85
CA VAL A 163 -6.71 23.37 -2.20
C VAL A 163 -5.80 24.19 -1.27
N LYS A 164 -5.45 25.42 -1.66
CA LYS A 164 -4.63 26.31 -0.83
C LYS A 164 -5.32 26.81 0.45
N PHE A 165 -6.64 26.95 0.43
CA PHE A 165 -7.42 27.56 1.52
C PHE A 165 -8.41 26.58 2.18
N ILE A 166 -8.28 25.28 1.91
CA ILE A 166 -9.10 24.22 2.51
C ILE A 166 -8.90 24.16 4.03
N ASP A 167 -10.01 24.04 4.77
CA ASP A 167 -9.97 23.80 6.21
C ASP A 167 -9.76 22.31 6.52
N LEU A 168 -8.51 21.89 6.66
CA LEU A 168 -8.14 20.52 7.05
C LEU A 168 -8.61 20.11 8.46
N SER A 169 -9.35 20.94 9.21
CA SER A 169 -10.06 20.52 10.42
C SER A 169 -11.37 19.75 10.11
N THR A 170 -11.95 19.96 8.93
CA THR A 170 -13.25 19.38 8.54
C THR A 170 -13.14 17.96 8.00
N VAL A 171 -11.99 17.57 7.44
CA VAL A 171 -11.79 16.24 6.85
C VAL A 171 -11.69 15.14 7.93
N HIS A 172 -12.12 13.90 7.67
CA HIS A 172 -12.70 13.35 6.43
C HIS A 172 -14.20 13.12 6.65
N TYR A 173 -15.07 13.42 5.68
CA TYR A 173 -16.51 13.13 5.82
C TYR A 173 -16.80 11.64 5.56
N LEU A 174 -17.07 10.89 6.64
CA LEU A 174 -17.35 9.47 6.63
C LEU A 174 -18.87 9.20 6.61
N SER A 175 -19.25 8.16 5.87
CA SER A 175 -20.62 7.63 5.79
C SER A 175 -20.76 6.42 6.72
N GLY A 176 -21.69 6.54 7.67
CA GLY A 176 -21.82 5.65 8.83
C GLY A 176 -21.97 6.46 10.12
N PRO A 177 -21.83 5.84 11.30
CA PRO A 177 -21.57 4.42 11.49
C PRO A 177 -22.76 3.54 11.12
N ILE A 178 -22.47 2.34 10.61
CA ILE A 178 -23.45 1.30 10.34
C ILE A 178 -23.28 0.20 11.39
N ARG A 179 -24.38 -0.16 12.05
CA ARG A 179 -24.41 -1.21 13.05
C ARG A 179 -24.70 -2.56 12.38
N VAL A 180 -23.77 -3.50 12.54
CA VAL A 180 -23.89 -4.86 12.02
C VAL A 180 -24.55 -5.75 13.08
N LEU A 181 -25.68 -6.34 12.73
CA LEU A 181 -26.43 -7.30 13.52
C LEU A 181 -26.03 -8.73 13.13
N ASP A 182 -25.91 -9.64 14.10
CA ASP A 182 -25.71 -11.06 13.80
C ASP A 182 -27.01 -11.75 13.32
N LYS A 183 -26.94 -13.07 13.09
CA LYS A 183 -28.08 -13.87 12.61
C LYS A 183 -29.21 -13.99 13.64
N GLU A 184 -28.92 -13.66 14.89
CA GLU A 184 -29.80 -13.68 16.04
C GLU A 184 -30.38 -12.27 16.34
N GLY A 185 -30.03 -11.26 15.53
CA GLY A 185 -30.43 -9.86 15.69
C GLY A 185 -29.67 -9.13 16.81
N ILE A 186 -28.57 -9.70 17.32
CA ILE A 186 -27.81 -9.20 18.46
C ILE A 186 -26.63 -8.34 17.97
N PRO A 187 -26.60 -7.03 18.28
CA PRO A 187 -25.42 -6.21 18.12
C PRO A 187 -24.37 -6.53 19.21
N ALA A 188 -23.08 -6.29 18.95
CA ALA A 188 -22.09 -6.09 20.04
C ALA A 188 -22.48 -4.87 20.94
N LYS A 189 -21.84 -4.56 22.08
CA LYS A 189 -22.24 -3.50 23.07
C LYS A 189 -21.11 -2.48 23.41
N PRO A 190 -21.28 -1.21 23.94
CA PRO A 190 -22.47 -0.43 24.43
C PRO A 190 -22.60 1.06 23.90
N GLY A 191 -23.37 1.98 24.56
CA GLY A 191 -23.41 3.47 24.29
C GLY A 191 -24.24 4.38 25.27
N THR A 192 -24.03 5.72 25.25
CA THR A 192 -24.72 6.78 26.07
C THR A 192 -24.83 8.19 25.37
N ALA A 193 -25.42 9.18 26.05
CA ALA A 193 -25.95 10.45 25.50
C ALA A 193 -24.98 11.66 25.45
N GLU A 194 -23.71 11.46 25.05
CA GLU A 194 -22.61 12.44 25.29
C GLU A 194 -22.17 13.29 24.08
N TRP A 195 -22.98 13.42 23.02
CA TRP A 195 -22.64 14.04 21.71
C TRP A 195 -21.75 15.31 21.70
N GLU A 196 -21.98 16.27 22.60
CA GLU A 196 -21.16 17.50 22.63
C GLU A 196 -19.77 17.28 23.26
N LYS A 197 -19.66 16.39 24.26
CA LYS A 197 -18.39 15.95 24.84
C LYS A 197 -17.62 15.07 23.86
N ILE A 198 -18.33 14.17 23.18
CA ILE A 198 -17.83 13.35 22.07
C ILE A 198 -17.12 14.22 21.03
N ALA A 199 -17.75 15.31 20.57
CA ALA A 199 -17.17 16.18 19.55
C ALA A 199 -15.81 16.84 19.95
N VAL A 200 -15.53 16.94 21.25
CA VAL A 200 -14.28 17.51 21.81
C VAL A 200 -13.22 16.43 22.04
N GLU A 201 -13.61 15.24 22.50
CA GLU A 201 -12.70 14.14 22.86
C GLU A 201 -12.38 13.20 21.68
N ALA A 202 -13.20 13.21 20.63
CA ALA A 202 -13.11 12.28 19.51
C ALA A 202 -11.85 12.46 18.63
N ALA A 203 -11.27 11.33 18.23
CA ALA A 203 -10.03 11.32 17.46
C ALA A 203 -10.25 11.82 16.01
N ARG A 204 -9.31 12.61 15.48
CA ARG A 204 -9.25 12.97 14.05
C ARG A 204 -9.13 11.71 13.19
N THR A 205 -9.84 11.65 12.07
CA THR A 205 -9.81 10.51 11.15
C THR A 205 -8.50 10.36 10.37
N ILE A 206 -7.72 11.44 10.25
CA ILE A 206 -6.51 11.55 9.39
C ILE A 206 -5.52 10.37 9.49
N PRO A 207 -5.02 9.94 10.67
CA PRO A 207 -4.10 8.81 10.69
C PRO A 207 -4.87 7.49 10.77
N GLY A 208 -4.43 6.53 9.96
CA GLY A 208 -4.69 5.11 10.16
C GLY A 208 -4.25 4.64 11.54
N ARG A 209 -4.97 3.65 12.06
CA ARG A 209 -4.92 3.16 13.43
C ARG A 209 -5.19 1.66 13.47
N GLU A 210 -5.24 1.14 14.68
CA GLU A 210 -5.46 -0.26 15.03
C GLU A 210 -6.85 -0.77 14.58
N ASN A 211 -7.80 0.15 14.32
CA ASN A 211 -9.11 -0.12 13.70
C ASN A 211 -9.15 0.01 12.17
N GLY A 212 -8.03 0.24 11.49
CA GLY A 212 -8.01 0.67 10.09
C GLY A 212 -8.01 2.20 10.00
N GLY A 213 -9.11 2.82 9.55
CA GLY A 213 -9.14 4.27 9.26
C GLY A 213 -8.42 4.60 7.95
N ASN A 214 -7.79 5.78 7.87
CA ASN A 214 -6.96 6.21 6.74
C ASN A 214 -5.65 5.40 6.68
N CYS A 215 -5.72 4.21 6.10
CA CYS A 215 -4.55 3.40 5.83
C CYS A 215 -3.97 3.62 4.43
N ASP A 216 -4.78 4.15 3.51
CA ASP A 216 -4.41 4.60 2.16
C ASP A 216 -3.62 3.53 1.40
N ILE A 217 -4.17 2.31 1.46
CA ILE A 217 -3.61 1.09 0.86
C ILE A 217 -4.29 0.88 -0.48
N LYS A 218 -3.63 1.28 -1.59
CA LYS A 218 -4.17 1.12 -2.96
C LYS A 218 -4.64 -0.30 -3.32
N ASN A 219 -4.07 -1.34 -2.68
CA ASN A 219 -4.42 -2.75 -2.90
C ASN A 219 -5.69 -3.19 -2.11
N LEU A 220 -6.17 -2.39 -1.15
CA LEU A 220 -7.49 -2.55 -0.52
C LEU A 220 -8.59 -2.02 -1.46
N SER A 221 -8.66 -2.61 -2.65
CA SER A 221 -9.50 -2.15 -3.76
C SER A 221 -10.74 -3.03 -3.97
N ARG A 222 -11.49 -2.75 -5.05
CA ARG A 222 -12.69 -3.51 -5.41
C ARG A 222 -12.40 -5.02 -5.47
N GLY A 223 -13.20 -5.80 -4.74
CA GLY A 223 -13.10 -7.26 -4.68
C GLY A 223 -12.12 -7.78 -3.63
N SER A 224 -11.41 -6.91 -2.91
CA SER A 224 -10.67 -7.29 -1.70
C SER A 224 -11.61 -7.69 -0.56
N LYS A 225 -11.10 -8.47 0.39
CA LYS A 225 -11.82 -8.85 1.62
C LYS A 225 -10.99 -8.45 2.84
N ILE A 226 -11.52 -7.56 3.68
CA ILE A 226 -10.84 -7.08 4.89
C ILE A 226 -11.45 -7.68 6.15
N TYR A 227 -10.58 -7.99 7.11
CA TYR A 227 -10.92 -8.50 8.43
C TYR A 227 -10.55 -7.42 9.45
N LEU A 228 -11.57 -6.75 10.01
CA LEU A 228 -11.41 -5.66 10.97
C LEU A 228 -11.55 -6.19 12.42
N PRO A 229 -10.70 -5.76 13.36
CA PRO A 229 -10.94 -5.99 14.78
C PRO A 229 -12.18 -5.20 15.26
N VAL A 230 -12.99 -5.81 16.11
CA VAL A 230 -14.25 -5.22 16.62
C VAL A 230 -14.06 -4.80 18.08
N PHE A 231 -14.05 -3.49 18.32
CA PHE A 231 -13.79 -2.94 19.66
C PHE A 231 -15.05 -2.58 20.47
N ILE A 232 -16.22 -2.40 19.83
CA ILE A 232 -17.42 -1.74 20.43
C ILE A 232 -18.78 -2.28 19.94
N GLU A 233 -19.89 -1.62 20.32
CA GLU A 233 -21.25 -1.93 19.86
C GLU A 233 -21.33 -1.99 18.33
N GLY A 234 -22.04 -3.00 17.81
CA GLY A 234 -22.40 -3.05 16.39
C GLY A 234 -21.25 -3.09 15.38
N ALA A 235 -19.99 -3.19 15.81
CA ALA A 235 -18.79 -2.81 15.07
C ALA A 235 -18.71 -1.33 14.60
N ASN A 236 -19.84 -0.67 14.33
CA ASN A 236 -19.95 0.73 13.93
C ASN A 236 -19.03 1.04 12.72
N LEU A 237 -19.26 0.30 11.63
CA LEU A 237 -18.51 0.45 10.38
C LEU A 237 -18.83 1.78 9.71
N SER A 238 -17.78 2.55 9.38
CA SER A 238 -17.90 3.73 8.52
C SER A 238 -16.91 3.65 7.38
N THR A 239 -17.29 4.19 6.22
CA THR A 239 -16.42 4.28 5.04
C THR A 239 -16.37 5.72 4.52
N GLY A 240 -15.23 6.12 3.97
CA GLY A 240 -14.93 7.45 3.45
C GLY A 240 -13.80 7.36 2.44
N ASP A 241 -13.34 8.50 1.93
CA ASP A 241 -12.03 8.62 1.27
C ASP A 241 -11.87 7.71 0.04
N MET A 242 -12.69 7.94 -0.99
CA MET A 242 -12.72 7.08 -2.17
C MET A 242 -11.72 7.52 -3.23
N HIS A 243 -10.71 6.68 -3.45
CA HIS A 243 -9.66 6.88 -4.46
C HIS A 243 -9.97 6.11 -5.75
N PHE A 244 -9.96 6.78 -6.90
CA PHE A 244 -10.04 6.12 -8.21
C PHE A 244 -8.73 5.39 -8.57
N SER A 245 -7.60 5.97 -8.17
CA SER A 245 -6.25 5.41 -8.31
C SER A 245 -5.33 6.11 -7.31
N GLN A 246 -4.30 5.41 -6.83
CA GLN A 246 -3.35 5.93 -5.85
C GLN A 246 -1.98 5.25 -6.02
N GLY A 247 -0.90 5.97 -5.75
CA GLY A 247 0.46 5.44 -5.60
C GLY A 247 0.81 5.14 -4.15
N ASP A 248 1.76 4.24 -3.94
CA ASP A 248 2.17 3.85 -2.58
C ASP A 248 2.78 5.02 -1.79
N GLY A 249 2.28 5.21 -0.57
CA GLY A 249 2.68 6.29 0.31
C GLY A 249 2.09 7.66 -0.04
N GLU A 250 1.20 7.73 -1.04
CA GLU A 250 0.32 8.88 -1.33
C GLU A 250 1.04 10.25 -1.26
N VAL A 251 2.18 10.32 -1.94
CA VAL A 251 3.28 11.25 -1.59
C VAL A 251 2.94 12.75 -1.66
N SER A 252 1.79 13.14 -2.23
CA SER A 252 1.31 14.53 -2.24
C SER A 252 0.39 14.93 -1.08
N PHE A 253 -0.08 13.99 -0.25
CA PHE A 253 -1.01 14.15 0.89
C PHE A 253 -2.41 14.72 0.59
N CYS A 254 -2.50 15.72 -0.29
CA CYS A 254 -3.69 15.92 -1.10
C CYS A 254 -3.44 15.11 -2.37
N GLY A 255 -3.59 13.79 -2.27
CA GLY A 255 -3.14 12.81 -3.24
C GLY A 255 -4.24 11.85 -3.65
N ALA A 256 -3.82 10.69 -4.15
CA ALA A 256 -4.69 9.81 -4.93
C ALA A 256 -5.39 10.55 -6.09
N ILE A 257 -6.42 9.93 -6.67
CA ILE A 257 -7.44 10.58 -7.50
C ILE A 257 -8.73 10.53 -6.69
N GLU A 258 -8.95 11.58 -5.91
CA GLU A 258 -10.10 11.75 -5.03
C GLU A 258 -11.44 11.75 -5.77
N MET A 259 -12.45 11.09 -5.20
CA MET A 259 -13.81 11.10 -5.76
C MET A 259 -14.91 10.86 -4.73
N SER A 260 -16.07 11.44 -5.00
CA SER A 260 -17.35 10.96 -4.47
C SER A 260 -17.74 9.64 -5.17
N GLY A 261 -18.46 8.75 -4.50
CA GLY A 261 -18.81 7.45 -5.09
C GLY A 261 -19.69 6.58 -4.20
N PHE A 262 -19.62 5.27 -4.42
CA PHE A 262 -20.33 4.28 -3.61
C PHE A 262 -19.53 2.98 -3.48
N LEU A 263 -19.77 2.27 -2.38
CA LEU A 263 -19.28 0.90 -2.14
C LEU A 263 -20.46 -0.06 -2.06
N GLU A 264 -20.31 -1.23 -2.67
CA GLU A 264 -21.21 -2.37 -2.51
C GLU A 264 -20.50 -3.43 -1.65
N LEU A 265 -21.04 -3.67 -0.45
CA LEU A 265 -20.37 -4.39 0.63
C LEU A 265 -21.19 -5.59 1.11
N LYS A 266 -20.48 -6.55 1.70
CA LYS A 266 -21.04 -7.68 2.44
C LYS A 266 -20.29 -7.82 3.76
N CYS A 267 -21.02 -7.82 4.88
CA CYS A 267 -20.41 -8.01 6.20
C CYS A 267 -20.66 -9.42 6.74
N GLU A 268 -19.63 -10.02 7.34
CA GLU A 268 -19.70 -11.30 8.06
C GLU A 268 -19.01 -11.16 9.41
N ILE A 269 -19.55 -11.81 10.45
CA ILE A 269 -18.97 -11.78 11.81
C ILE A 269 -18.29 -13.12 12.12
N ILE A 270 -16.99 -13.06 12.44
CA ILE A 270 -16.24 -14.19 12.99
C ILE A 270 -16.24 -14.05 14.52
N ARG A 271 -17.15 -14.77 15.20
CA ARG A 271 -17.23 -14.80 16.67
C ARG A 271 -15.90 -15.32 17.24
N GLY A 272 -15.26 -14.53 18.10
CA GLY A 272 -13.93 -14.85 18.64
C GLY A 272 -12.75 -14.61 17.68
N GLY A 273 -12.96 -14.03 16.49
CA GLY A 273 -11.91 -13.89 15.46
C GLY A 273 -10.64 -13.14 15.92
N MET A 274 -10.76 -12.18 16.84
CA MET A 274 -9.61 -11.50 17.46
C MET A 274 -8.77 -12.40 18.38
N LYS A 275 -9.28 -13.54 18.84
CA LYS A 275 -8.51 -14.51 19.62
C LYS A 275 -7.85 -15.57 18.75
N GLU A 276 -8.50 -15.94 17.64
CA GLU A 276 -8.09 -17.07 16.78
C GLU A 276 -7.23 -16.62 15.58
N TYR A 277 -7.44 -15.40 15.05
CA TYR A 277 -6.83 -14.93 13.80
C TYR A 277 -6.19 -13.53 13.88
N LEU A 278 -6.72 -12.64 14.72
CA LEU A 278 -6.25 -11.27 14.91
C LEU A 278 -5.78 -11.03 16.37
N THR A 279 -4.96 -11.93 16.88
CA THR A 279 -4.47 -11.92 18.27
C THR A 279 -3.65 -10.67 18.57
N PRO A 280 -4.01 -9.85 19.58
CA PRO A 280 -3.23 -8.66 19.93
C PRO A 280 -1.80 -9.00 20.37
N MET A 281 -0.82 -8.39 19.69
CA MET A 281 0.62 -8.61 19.86
C MET A 281 1.24 -7.56 20.80
N GLY A 282 0.63 -7.34 21.96
CA GLY A 282 1.12 -6.36 22.94
C GLY A 282 0.27 -6.26 24.22
N PRO A 283 0.58 -5.29 25.11
CA PRO A 283 0.00 -5.21 26.45
C PRO A 283 -1.48 -4.81 26.52
N THR A 284 -2.11 -4.42 25.41
CA THR A 284 -3.53 -4.02 25.37
C THR A 284 -4.26 -4.66 24.19
N PRO A 285 -5.61 -4.80 24.25
CA PRO A 285 -6.41 -5.29 23.12
C PRO A 285 -6.29 -4.46 21.83
N LEU A 286 -5.76 -3.23 21.91
CA LEU A 286 -5.50 -2.38 20.75
C LEU A 286 -4.25 -2.78 19.97
N HIS A 287 -3.38 -3.67 20.46
CA HIS A 287 -2.16 -4.07 19.74
C HIS A 287 -2.43 -5.05 18.59
N VAL A 288 -3.37 -4.69 17.71
CA VAL A 288 -3.91 -5.47 16.61
C VAL A 288 -4.09 -4.55 15.40
N ASN A 289 -3.95 -5.09 14.19
CA ASN A 289 -4.22 -4.35 12.96
C ASN A 289 -5.07 -5.20 12.03
N PRO A 290 -5.81 -4.59 11.09
CA PRO A 290 -6.54 -5.34 10.08
C PRO A 290 -5.63 -6.21 9.21
N ILE A 291 -6.18 -7.31 8.69
CA ILE A 291 -5.60 -8.08 7.59
C ILE A 291 -6.59 -8.10 6.42
N PHE A 292 -6.09 -8.24 5.19
CA PHE A 292 -6.96 -8.28 4.01
C PHE A 292 -6.41 -9.20 2.92
N GLU A 293 -7.34 -9.74 2.13
CA GLU A 293 -7.08 -10.45 0.88
C GLU A 293 -7.22 -9.45 -0.28
N ILE A 294 -6.25 -9.42 -1.20
CA ILE A 294 -6.26 -8.51 -2.36
C ILE A 294 -7.29 -8.99 -3.39
N GLY A 295 -8.07 -8.06 -3.95
CA GLY A 295 -9.08 -8.34 -4.96
C GLY A 295 -8.51 -8.88 -6.28
N PRO A 296 -9.20 -9.83 -6.95
CA PRO A 296 -8.73 -10.48 -8.17
C PRO A 296 -8.78 -9.59 -9.42
N VAL A 297 -9.17 -8.31 -9.28
CA VAL A 297 -9.42 -7.36 -10.39
C VAL A 297 -8.52 -6.12 -10.34
N GLU A 298 -7.42 -6.17 -9.59
CA GLU A 298 -6.41 -5.11 -9.60
C GLU A 298 -5.68 -5.00 -10.97
N PRO A 299 -5.27 -3.79 -11.41
CA PRO A 299 -4.47 -3.62 -12.62
C PRO A 299 -3.16 -4.42 -12.57
N ARG A 300 -2.84 -5.16 -13.64
CA ARG A 300 -1.61 -5.94 -13.77
C ARG A 300 -0.66 -5.30 -14.77
N PHE A 301 0.52 -4.89 -14.31
CA PHE A 301 1.59 -4.39 -15.16
C PHE A 301 2.78 -5.36 -15.17
N SER A 302 3.35 -5.59 -16.35
CA SER A 302 4.46 -6.54 -16.57
C SER A 302 5.84 -5.88 -16.65
N GLU A 303 5.89 -4.57 -16.92
CA GLU A 303 7.14 -3.83 -17.13
C GLU A 303 7.19 -2.61 -16.22
N TRP A 304 8.29 -2.51 -15.47
CA TRP A 304 8.49 -1.51 -14.41
C TRP A 304 9.85 -0.84 -14.57
N LEU A 305 9.91 0.46 -14.31
CA LEU A 305 11.16 1.19 -14.11
C LEU A 305 11.30 1.49 -12.62
N VAL A 306 12.38 1.01 -11.99
CA VAL A 306 12.57 1.04 -10.54
C VAL A 306 13.61 2.09 -10.16
N PHE A 307 13.28 2.91 -9.17
CA PHE A 307 14.14 3.95 -8.61
C PHE A 307 14.50 3.59 -7.18
N GLU A 308 15.79 3.61 -6.86
CA GLU A 308 16.32 3.31 -5.53
C GLU A 308 16.54 4.60 -4.72
N GLY A 309 16.45 4.46 -3.40
CA GLY A 309 16.85 5.48 -2.43
C GLY A 309 17.35 4.84 -1.14
N ILE A 310 18.24 5.56 -0.45
CA ILE A 310 18.89 5.13 0.79
C ILE A 310 18.73 6.18 1.89
N SER A 311 19.05 5.84 3.14
CA SER A 311 19.00 6.73 4.32
C SER A 311 20.06 7.87 4.32
N VAL A 312 20.32 8.50 3.16
CA VAL A 312 21.17 9.68 3.00
C VAL A 312 20.34 10.78 2.34
N ASP A 313 20.16 11.90 3.04
CA ASP A 313 19.25 12.97 2.60
C ASP A 313 19.82 13.86 1.49
N GLU A 314 19.03 14.85 1.04
CA GLU A 314 19.44 15.81 -0.01
C GLU A 314 20.69 16.63 0.31
N SER A 315 21.05 16.78 1.58
CA SER A 315 22.27 17.48 2.02
C SER A 315 23.52 16.58 2.06
N GLY A 316 23.34 15.27 1.81
CA GLY A 316 24.40 14.27 1.97
C GLY A 316 24.57 13.79 3.41
N ARG A 317 23.65 14.13 4.33
CA ARG A 317 23.70 13.67 5.71
C ARG A 317 23.20 12.22 5.82
N GLN A 318 23.99 11.39 6.48
CA GLN A 318 23.64 10.02 6.86
C GLN A 318 22.60 10.00 7.99
N HIS A 319 21.55 9.20 7.81
CA HIS A 319 20.57 8.80 8.83
C HIS A 319 20.71 7.30 9.11
N PHE A 320 20.16 6.80 10.21
CA PHE A 320 20.33 5.41 10.63
C PHE A 320 19.05 4.59 10.39
N LEU A 321 19.09 3.68 9.42
CA LEU A 321 17.99 2.79 9.02
C LEU A 321 16.64 3.52 8.78
N ASP A 322 16.72 4.76 8.30
CA ASP A 322 15.55 5.60 8.04
C ASP A 322 14.96 5.27 6.66
N ALA A 323 13.86 4.51 6.67
CA ALA A 323 13.10 4.13 5.48
C ALA A 323 12.32 5.30 4.86
N SER A 324 11.94 6.31 5.66
CA SER A 324 11.21 7.50 5.19
C SER A 324 12.14 8.38 4.35
N VAL A 325 13.36 8.61 4.81
CA VAL A 325 14.42 9.25 4.01
C VAL A 325 14.70 8.42 2.77
N ALA A 326 14.90 7.10 2.90
CA ALA A 326 15.15 6.23 1.75
C ALA A 326 14.06 6.32 0.68
N TYR A 327 12.78 6.27 1.06
CA TYR A 327 11.67 6.36 0.11
C TYR A 327 11.56 7.75 -0.53
N LYS A 328 11.75 8.82 0.26
CA LYS A 328 11.85 10.19 -0.26
C LYS A 328 12.96 10.33 -1.31
N ARG A 329 14.11 9.67 -1.13
CA ARG A 329 15.20 9.68 -2.13
C ARG A 329 14.80 8.93 -3.41
N ALA A 330 14.10 7.80 -3.32
CA ALA A 330 13.58 7.08 -4.48
C ALA A 330 12.58 7.95 -5.28
N VAL A 331 11.66 8.62 -4.59
CA VAL A 331 10.68 9.58 -5.19
C VAL A 331 11.40 10.74 -5.88
N LEU A 332 12.38 11.38 -5.23
CA LEU A 332 13.14 12.48 -5.82
C LEU A 332 13.96 12.04 -7.05
N ASN A 333 14.51 10.83 -7.03
CA ASN A 333 15.23 10.25 -8.18
C ASN A 333 14.28 10.01 -9.37
N ALA A 334 13.06 9.52 -9.12
CA ALA A 334 12.02 9.38 -10.15
C ALA A 334 11.57 10.72 -10.73
N ILE A 335 11.34 11.74 -9.89
CA ILE A 335 10.97 13.10 -10.31
C ILE A 335 12.05 13.71 -11.22
N ASP A 336 13.33 13.62 -10.82
CA ASP A 336 14.43 14.15 -11.63
C ASP A 336 14.56 13.38 -12.96
N TYR A 337 14.43 12.05 -12.94
CA TYR A 337 14.49 11.22 -14.14
C TYR A 337 13.37 11.55 -15.14
N LEU A 338 12.11 11.49 -14.70
CA LEU A 338 10.96 11.71 -15.59
C LEU A 338 10.88 13.16 -16.11
N SER A 339 11.36 14.15 -15.35
CA SER A 339 11.42 15.54 -15.83
C SER A 339 12.27 15.71 -17.10
N LYS A 340 13.24 14.82 -17.36
CA LYS A 340 14.09 14.83 -18.57
C LYS A 340 13.32 14.49 -19.85
N PHE A 341 12.13 13.89 -19.72
CA PHE A 341 11.21 13.61 -20.82
C PHE A 341 10.24 14.78 -21.09
N GLY A 342 10.44 15.93 -20.42
CA GLY A 342 9.71 17.18 -20.64
C GLY A 342 8.49 17.40 -19.73
N TYR A 343 8.26 16.54 -18.73
CA TYR A 343 7.30 16.80 -17.66
C TYR A 343 7.86 17.83 -16.68
N SER A 344 7.00 18.67 -16.10
CA SER A 344 7.39 19.49 -14.95
C SER A 344 7.58 18.61 -13.70
N LYS A 345 8.34 19.09 -12.71
CA LYS A 345 8.58 18.30 -11.48
C LYS A 345 7.29 18.12 -10.67
N GLU A 346 6.41 19.11 -10.74
CA GLU A 346 5.08 19.13 -10.13
C GLU A 346 4.14 18.12 -10.81
N GLN A 347 4.17 18.05 -12.14
CA GLN A 347 3.42 17.03 -12.90
C GLN A 347 3.85 15.62 -12.51
N VAL A 348 5.16 15.36 -12.37
CA VAL A 348 5.64 14.05 -11.94
C VAL A 348 5.28 13.78 -10.48
N TYR A 349 5.42 14.76 -9.58
CA TYR A 349 5.08 14.59 -8.17
C TYR A 349 3.61 14.20 -7.97
N LEU A 350 2.68 14.87 -8.64
CA LEU A 350 1.26 14.50 -8.63
C LEU A 350 1.05 13.13 -9.30
N LEU A 351 1.67 12.86 -10.45
CA LEU A 351 1.60 11.56 -11.12
C LEU A 351 2.02 10.40 -10.19
N LEU A 352 3.07 10.57 -9.39
CA LEU A 352 3.52 9.53 -8.44
C LEU A 352 2.52 9.29 -7.30
N SER A 353 1.74 10.30 -6.91
CA SER A 353 0.69 10.15 -5.91
C SER A 353 -0.58 9.47 -6.47
N CYS A 354 -0.86 9.65 -7.77
CA CYS A 354 -2.07 9.17 -8.43
C CYS A 354 -1.90 7.82 -9.16
N CYS A 355 -0.75 7.57 -9.80
CA CYS A 355 -0.53 6.37 -10.59
C CYS A 355 -0.23 5.15 -9.69
N PRO A 356 -0.56 3.92 -10.12
CA PRO A 356 -0.32 2.70 -9.35
C PRO A 356 1.17 2.30 -9.37
N CYS A 357 2.03 3.19 -8.89
CA CYS A 357 3.43 2.89 -8.59
C CYS A 357 3.52 2.04 -7.30
N GLU A 358 4.58 1.24 -7.21
CA GLU A 358 4.81 0.33 -6.09
C GLU A 358 6.00 0.77 -5.24
N GLY A 359 5.72 1.09 -3.98
CA GLY A 359 6.71 1.45 -2.97
C GLY A 359 7.10 0.24 -2.13
N ARG A 360 8.40 -0.01 -1.97
CA ARG A 360 8.91 -1.15 -1.19
C ARG A 360 10.03 -0.74 -0.25
N ILE A 361 9.87 -1.02 1.03
CA ILE A 361 11.02 -1.18 1.94
C ILE A 361 11.74 -2.44 1.49
N SER A 362 12.87 -2.26 0.80
CA SER A 362 13.58 -3.32 0.08
C SER A 362 14.65 -3.96 0.96
N GLY A 363 15.29 -3.18 1.82
CA GLY A 363 16.17 -3.63 2.91
C GLY A 363 16.05 -2.67 4.09
N ILE A 364 16.02 -3.21 5.32
CA ILE A 364 15.83 -2.42 6.56
C ILE A 364 16.80 -2.82 7.68
N VAL A 365 17.79 -3.66 7.36
CA VAL A 365 18.74 -4.24 8.32
C VAL A 365 20.19 -3.87 8.03
N ASP A 366 20.50 -3.46 6.79
CA ASP A 366 21.87 -3.25 6.29
C ASP A 366 22.44 -1.90 6.75
N SER A 367 22.84 -1.85 8.03
CA SER A 367 23.35 -0.65 8.68
C SER A 367 24.50 0.02 7.89
N PRO A 368 24.48 1.35 7.70
CA PRO A 368 23.53 2.31 8.27
C PRO A 368 22.27 2.59 7.43
N ASN A 369 22.13 1.99 6.25
CA ASN A 369 21.15 2.42 5.25
C ASN A 369 19.96 1.46 5.17
N ALA A 370 18.75 1.98 5.41
CA ALA A 370 17.57 1.39 4.80
C ALA A 370 17.65 1.63 3.28
N VAL A 371 17.13 0.68 2.51
CA VAL A 371 16.95 0.77 1.05
C VAL A 371 15.46 0.72 0.77
N ALA A 372 14.96 1.73 0.07
CA ALA A 372 13.59 1.76 -0.43
C ALA A 372 13.60 1.88 -1.95
N THR A 373 12.61 1.27 -2.60
CA THR A 373 12.41 1.37 -4.05
C THR A 373 11.03 1.92 -4.38
N LEU A 374 10.96 2.62 -5.50
CA LEU A 374 9.74 3.09 -6.14
C LEU A 374 9.72 2.54 -7.57
N ALA A 375 8.82 1.60 -7.85
CA ALA A 375 8.64 1.02 -9.18
C ALA A 375 7.47 1.70 -9.90
N ILE A 376 7.72 2.19 -11.12
CA ILE A 376 6.71 2.88 -11.94
C ILE A 376 6.36 2.00 -13.14
N PRO A 377 5.08 1.71 -13.40
CA PRO A 377 4.68 0.86 -14.51
C PRO A 377 4.89 1.61 -15.83
N THR A 378 5.74 1.10 -16.73
CA THR A 378 6.12 1.84 -17.96
C THR A 378 4.95 2.00 -18.93
N ALA A 379 3.96 1.11 -18.86
CA ALA A 379 2.79 1.09 -19.75
C ALA A 379 1.80 2.25 -19.55
N ILE A 380 1.95 3.09 -18.52
CA ILE A 380 1.10 4.29 -18.34
C ILE A 380 1.55 5.47 -19.23
N PHE A 381 2.75 5.39 -19.81
CA PHE A 381 3.31 6.42 -20.68
C PHE A 381 3.07 6.08 -22.14
N ASP A 382 2.79 7.09 -22.97
CA ASP A 382 2.65 6.95 -24.43
C ASP A 382 4.00 7.03 -25.18
N GLN A 383 5.07 7.24 -24.44
CA GLN A 383 6.46 7.19 -24.88
C GLN A 383 7.28 6.22 -24.01
N ASP A 384 8.28 5.59 -24.61
CA ASP A 384 9.15 4.64 -23.92
C ASP A 384 10.17 5.37 -23.03
N ILE A 385 9.89 5.38 -21.73
CA ILE A 385 10.69 6.02 -20.69
C ILE A 385 11.95 5.24 -20.27
N ARG A 386 12.28 4.10 -20.89
CA ARG A 386 13.46 3.31 -20.51
C ARG A 386 14.77 3.98 -20.96
N PRO A 387 15.89 3.82 -20.22
CA PRO A 387 17.20 4.31 -20.64
C PRO A 387 17.63 3.78 -22.02
N LYS A 388 18.18 4.66 -22.87
CA LYS A 388 18.66 4.33 -24.22
C LYS A 388 20.01 5.00 -24.47
N THR A 389 20.78 4.47 -25.41
CA THR A 389 22.08 5.03 -25.84
C THR A 389 21.94 6.31 -26.67
N GLY A 390 20.76 6.55 -27.25
CA GLY A 390 20.42 7.80 -27.92
C GLY A 390 20.09 8.93 -26.94
N LYS A 391 19.90 10.15 -27.45
CA LYS A 391 19.41 11.27 -26.64
C LYS A 391 18.01 10.96 -26.10
N VAL A 392 17.73 11.40 -24.87
CA VAL A 392 16.39 11.34 -24.27
C VAL A 392 15.39 12.06 -25.20
N PRO A 393 14.24 11.44 -25.53
CA PRO A 393 13.17 12.11 -26.27
C PRO A 393 12.71 13.37 -25.52
N VAL A 394 12.70 14.50 -26.20
CA VAL A 394 12.38 15.80 -25.58
C VAL A 394 10.90 16.13 -25.80
N GLY A 395 10.17 16.27 -24.70
CA GLY A 395 8.80 16.77 -24.66
C GLY A 395 7.77 15.67 -24.45
N PRO A 396 6.77 15.88 -23.58
CA PRO A 396 5.67 14.94 -23.43
C PRO A 396 4.84 15.00 -24.70
N ARG A 397 4.54 13.84 -25.28
CA ARG A 397 3.56 13.75 -26.36
C ARG A 397 2.18 13.90 -25.73
N LEU A 398 1.73 15.14 -25.57
CA LEU A 398 0.56 15.47 -24.76
C LEU A 398 -0.74 15.07 -25.48
N VAL A 399 -1.09 13.79 -25.43
CA VAL A 399 -2.30 13.23 -26.04
C VAL A 399 -3.52 13.62 -25.20
N ARG A 400 -4.13 14.76 -25.53
CA ARG A 400 -5.49 15.09 -25.07
C ARG A 400 -6.49 14.12 -25.71
N LYS A 401 -6.84 13.04 -25.02
CA LYS A 401 -8.01 12.23 -25.38
C LYS A 401 -9.26 13.01 -24.94
N PRO A 402 -10.19 13.38 -25.85
CA PRO A 402 -11.43 14.03 -25.43
C PRO A 402 -12.30 13.11 -24.57
N ASP A 403 -12.16 11.79 -24.79
CA ASP A 403 -12.93 10.72 -24.15
C ASP A 403 -12.17 10.02 -23.01
N VAL A 404 -11.35 10.74 -22.23
CA VAL A 404 -10.91 10.19 -20.93
C VAL A 404 -12.17 9.95 -20.09
N LEU A 405 -12.32 8.72 -19.60
CA LEU A 405 -13.41 8.35 -18.69
C LEU A 405 -13.38 9.29 -17.48
N ARG A 406 -14.32 10.22 -17.43
CA ARG A 406 -14.56 11.06 -16.26
C ARG A 406 -15.31 10.21 -15.24
N CYS A 407 -14.79 10.10 -14.03
CA CYS A 407 -15.57 9.52 -12.94
C CYS A 407 -16.63 10.54 -12.51
N THR A 408 -17.77 10.54 -13.19
CA THR A 408 -18.91 11.38 -12.83
C THR A 408 -19.89 10.56 -12.01
N TYR A 409 -19.80 10.70 -10.69
CA TYR A 409 -20.87 10.30 -9.77
C TYR A 409 -21.75 11.52 -9.50
N ASP A 410 -23.05 11.40 -9.78
CA ASP A 410 -24.04 12.48 -9.64
C ASP A 410 -25.12 12.17 -8.57
N GLY A 411 -24.95 11.08 -7.83
CA GLY A 411 -25.93 10.53 -6.89
C GLY A 411 -27.02 9.64 -7.53
N ASN A 412 -27.04 9.44 -8.86
CA ASN A 412 -28.15 8.76 -9.55
C ASN A 412 -27.77 7.45 -10.24
N LEU A 413 -26.59 6.88 -9.98
CA LEU A 413 -26.20 5.61 -10.61
C LEU A 413 -27.10 4.46 -10.13
N PRO A 414 -27.85 3.79 -11.03
CA PRO A 414 -28.85 2.81 -10.63
C PRO A 414 -28.20 1.64 -9.89
N THR A 415 -28.84 1.20 -8.80
CA THR A 415 -28.48 -0.06 -8.14
C THR A 415 -28.69 -1.21 -9.13
N THR A 416 -27.63 -1.96 -9.43
CA THR A 416 -27.70 -3.11 -10.32
C THR A 416 -28.58 -4.19 -9.68
N LYS A 417 -29.80 -4.35 -10.17
CA LYS A 417 -30.68 -5.45 -9.75
C LYS A 417 -30.07 -6.76 -10.23
N ASN A 418 -29.74 -7.67 -9.31
CA ASN A 418 -29.38 -9.03 -9.69
C ASN A 418 -30.62 -9.72 -10.29
N PRO A 419 -30.64 -10.10 -11.59
CA PRO A 419 -31.80 -10.74 -12.20
C PRO A 419 -32.16 -12.10 -11.57
N ALA A 420 -31.18 -12.76 -10.95
CA ALA A 420 -31.36 -14.04 -10.26
C ALA A 420 -31.82 -13.89 -8.79
N ALA A 421 -31.97 -12.67 -8.27
CA ALA A 421 -32.57 -12.39 -6.96
C ALA A 421 -34.10 -12.18 -7.02
N SER A 422 -34.71 -12.37 -8.20
CA SER A 422 -36.14 -12.19 -8.47
C SER A 422 -36.84 -13.46 -8.98
N MET A 423 -36.30 -14.64 -8.62
CA MET A 423 -36.93 -15.96 -8.79
C MET A 423 -37.13 -16.64 -7.44
#